data_AF-A0A845AK95-F1
#
_entry.id   AF-A0A845AK95-F1
#
_cell.length_a   1.000
_cell.length_b   1.000
_cell.length_c   1.000
_cell.angle_alpha   90.00
_cell.angle_beta   90.00
_cell.angle_gamma   90.00
#
_symmetry.space_group_name_H-M   'P 1'
#
loop_
_entity.id
_entity.type
_entity.pdbx_description
1 polymer ?
#
loop_
_entity_poly.entity_id
_entity_poly.type
_entity_poly.pdbx_seq_one_letter_code
_entity_poly.pdbx_strand_id
1 'polypeptide(L)'
;MSRTVAGADKEQKLAKTNPYDLKRHLPSVTFVALVFLVLAAFAGVFVYSGIYNVGADAPHWRFVHNALDTVRENSIARAAEGIEAPGDLDSPERIATGAGLYTEMCTGCHLGPGLEASEMSQGLYPPAPELSVAGRAHTPAQQFWAIKHGIKLSAMPAWGKTHSDELIWDMVAFVRQLPGMTPEQYAVAIARAPAEHDEMMEGMSESAGAADHHVERSGDAREMEDPPGKAGESAHVDAPGPAHTH
;
A
#
# COMPACT_ATOMS: atom_id res chain seq x y z
N MET A 1 91.65 -23.20 -27.70
CA MET A 1 90.81 -22.07 -28.13
C MET A 1 89.35 -22.37 -27.77
N SER A 2 88.69 -21.41 -27.11
CA SER A 2 87.22 -21.21 -26.94
C SER A 2 86.43 -22.24 -26.12
N ARG A 3 85.94 -21.90 -24.91
CA ARG A 3 84.72 -21.15 -24.51
C ARG A 3 83.42 -21.96 -24.73
N THR A 4 82.79 -22.48 -23.67
CA THR A 4 81.68 -21.90 -22.86
C THR A 4 80.33 -21.88 -23.59
N VAL A 5 79.32 -22.59 -23.05
CA VAL A 5 77.90 -22.18 -22.80
C VAL A 5 77.07 -23.47 -22.65
N ALA A 6 76.94 -23.96 -21.41
CA ALA A 6 76.03 -25.06 -21.06
C ALA A 6 75.27 -24.78 -19.74
N GLY A 7 75.05 -23.50 -19.43
CA GLY A 7 74.50 -23.06 -18.15
C GLY A 7 73.26 -22.17 -18.23
N ALA A 8 72.80 -21.76 -19.42
CA ALA A 8 71.74 -20.75 -19.54
C ALA A 8 70.34 -21.31 -19.84
N ASP A 9 70.24 -22.55 -20.32
CA ASP A 9 68.97 -23.04 -20.89
C ASP A 9 68.01 -23.69 -19.88
N LYS A 10 68.51 -24.09 -18.69
CA LYS A 10 67.69 -24.85 -17.73
C LYS A 10 66.97 -23.98 -16.71
N GLU A 11 67.49 -22.79 -16.42
CA GLU A 11 66.90 -21.84 -15.46
C GLU A 11 65.74 -21.03 -16.08
N GLN A 12 65.67 -20.90 -17.40
CA GLN A 12 64.52 -20.27 -18.07
C GLN A 12 63.26 -21.15 -18.10
N LYS A 13 63.36 -22.43 -17.74
CA LYS A 13 62.23 -23.37 -17.78
C LYS A 13 61.40 -23.42 -16.49
N LEU A 14 61.79 -22.72 -15.42
CA LEU A 14 61.10 -22.78 -14.12
C LEU A 14 60.21 -21.57 -13.76
N ALA A 15 60.15 -20.53 -14.59
CA ALA A 15 59.38 -19.34 -14.27
C ALA A 15 58.46 -18.96 -15.44
N LYS A 16 57.28 -19.60 -15.52
CA LYS A 16 56.04 -19.07 -16.15
C LYS A 16 54.97 -20.16 -16.23
N THR A 17 54.54 -20.70 -15.10
CA THR A 17 53.14 -21.11 -14.96
C THR A 17 52.69 -20.60 -13.60
N ASN A 18 52.10 -19.41 -13.60
CA ASN A 18 51.37 -18.91 -12.45
C ASN A 18 50.07 -19.73 -12.38
N PRO A 19 49.86 -20.60 -11.38
CA PRO A 19 48.66 -21.44 -11.32
C PRO A 19 47.40 -20.66 -10.89
N TYR A 20 47.50 -19.33 -10.77
CA TYR A 20 46.39 -18.45 -10.42
C TYR A 20 46.15 -17.39 -11.51
N ASP A 21 45.95 -17.84 -12.76
CA ASP A 21 45.33 -16.99 -13.81
C ASP A 21 43.83 -16.86 -13.53
N LEU A 22 43.49 -15.96 -12.60
CA LEU A 22 42.13 -15.61 -12.20
C LEU A 22 41.30 -14.97 -13.35
N LYS A 23 41.87 -14.79 -14.56
CA LYS A 23 41.16 -14.25 -15.73
C LYS A 23 40.43 -15.31 -16.57
N ARG A 24 40.56 -16.60 -16.24
CA ARG A 24 39.89 -17.71 -16.96
C ARG A 24 38.75 -18.40 -16.20
N HIS A 25 38.37 -17.92 -15.02
CA HIS A 25 37.34 -18.57 -14.19
C HIS A 25 36.15 -17.69 -13.82
N LEU A 26 36.08 -16.45 -14.31
CA LEU A 26 34.79 -15.77 -14.42
C LEU A 26 34.01 -16.50 -15.51
N PRO A 27 32.79 -17.03 -15.27
CA PRO A 27 31.98 -17.57 -16.36
C PRO A 27 31.97 -16.53 -17.47
N SER A 28 32.32 -16.94 -18.70
CA SER A 28 32.50 -16.00 -19.80
C SER A 28 31.30 -15.06 -19.87
N VAL A 29 31.49 -13.78 -20.17
CA VAL A 29 30.38 -12.81 -20.28
C VAL A 29 29.26 -13.37 -21.18
N THR A 30 29.63 -14.16 -22.18
CA THR A 30 28.72 -14.96 -23.01
C THR A 30 27.88 -15.96 -22.24
N PHE A 31 28.47 -16.76 -21.33
CA PHE A 31 27.73 -17.67 -20.45
C PHE A 31 26.73 -16.92 -19.58
N VAL A 32 27.16 -15.81 -18.94
CA VAL A 32 26.27 -14.99 -18.11
C VAL A 32 25.12 -14.43 -18.94
N ALA A 33 25.40 -13.90 -20.14
CA ALA A 33 24.39 -13.37 -21.05
C ALA A 33 23.39 -14.45 -21.50
N LEU A 34 23.87 -15.67 -21.81
CA LEU A 34 23.01 -16.79 -22.18
C LEU A 34 22.11 -17.22 -21.02
N VAL A 35 22.64 -17.28 -19.79
CA VAL A 35 21.83 -17.58 -18.60
C VAL A 35 20.73 -16.54 -18.42
N PHE A 36 21.04 -15.24 -18.52
CA PHE A 36 20.02 -14.19 -18.44
C PHE A 36 18.97 -14.31 -19.55
N LEU A 37 19.37 -14.64 -20.79
CA LEU A 37 18.44 -14.84 -21.90
C LEU A 37 17.49 -16.01 -21.61
N VAL A 38 18.01 -17.15 -21.15
CA VAL A 38 17.20 -18.32 -20.81
C VAL A 38 16.24 -18.00 -19.65
N LEU A 39 16.71 -17.29 -18.62
CA LEU A 39 15.85 -16.86 -17.51
C LEU A 39 14.74 -15.91 -17.97
N ALA A 40 15.06 -14.96 -18.84
CA ALA A 40 14.08 -14.04 -19.41
C ALA A 40 13.04 -14.77 -20.28
N ALA A 41 13.48 -15.73 -21.10
CA ALA A 41 12.58 -16.56 -21.90
C ALA A 41 11.65 -17.41 -21.01
N PHE A 42 12.20 -18.03 -19.97
CA PHE A 42 11.42 -18.80 -19.00
C PHE A 42 10.39 -17.92 -18.26
N ALA A 43 10.80 -16.73 -17.80
CA ALA A 43 9.91 -15.78 -17.17
C ALA A 43 8.78 -15.33 -18.12
N GLY A 44 9.11 -15.06 -19.39
CA GLY A 44 8.12 -14.76 -20.43
C GLY A 44 7.11 -15.89 -20.58
N VAL A 45 7.57 -17.12 -20.79
CA VAL A 45 6.69 -18.30 -20.89
C VAL A 45 5.80 -18.42 -19.66
N PHE A 46 6.36 -18.29 -18.45
CA PHE A 46 5.59 -18.37 -17.21
C PHE A 46 4.48 -17.30 -17.14
N VAL A 47 4.81 -16.03 -17.40
CA VAL A 47 3.84 -14.92 -17.37
C VAL A 47 2.71 -15.11 -18.39
N TYR A 48 3.02 -15.56 -19.60
CA TYR A 48 2.02 -15.73 -20.66
C TYR A 48 1.30 -17.09 -20.64
N SER A 49 1.79 -18.07 -19.86
CA SER A 49 1.21 -19.41 -19.80
C SER A 49 -0.11 -19.49 -19.04
N GLY A 50 -0.39 -18.56 -18.14
CA GLY A 50 -1.55 -18.61 -17.25
C GLY A 50 -1.51 -19.72 -16.20
N ILE A 51 -0.36 -20.40 -15.98
CA ILE A 51 -0.30 -21.52 -15.03
C ILE A 51 -0.41 -21.07 -13.57
N TYR A 52 -0.16 -19.79 -13.29
CA TYR A 52 -0.17 -19.25 -11.94
C TYR A 52 -1.58 -18.83 -11.55
N ASN A 53 -2.12 -19.47 -10.51
CA ASN A 53 -3.42 -19.10 -9.98
C ASN A 53 -3.32 -17.75 -9.24
N VAL A 54 -4.08 -16.76 -9.69
CA VAL A 54 -4.16 -15.41 -9.11
C VAL A 54 -5.37 -15.21 -8.20
N GLY A 55 -6.18 -16.26 -7.98
CA GLY A 55 -7.33 -16.22 -7.08
C GLY A 55 -6.92 -15.93 -5.64
N ALA A 56 -7.67 -15.06 -4.96
CA ALA A 56 -7.45 -14.71 -3.55
C ALA A 56 -7.70 -15.91 -2.61
N ASP A 57 -8.50 -16.88 -3.04
CA ASP A 57 -8.79 -18.15 -2.35
C ASP A 57 -7.66 -19.19 -2.47
N ALA A 58 -6.61 -18.89 -3.25
CA ALA A 58 -5.42 -19.71 -3.40
C ALA A 58 -4.17 -19.01 -2.83
N PRO A 59 -3.85 -19.22 -1.54
CA PRO A 59 -2.72 -18.56 -0.90
C PRO A 59 -1.39 -18.82 -1.60
N HIS A 60 -0.53 -17.81 -1.57
CA HIS A 60 0.88 -17.97 -1.91
C HIS A 60 1.54 -19.08 -1.09
N TRP A 61 2.58 -19.71 -1.66
CA TRP A 61 3.45 -20.59 -0.90
C TRP A 61 4.01 -19.86 0.34
N ARG A 62 4.18 -20.58 1.45
CA ARG A 62 4.61 -20.01 2.75
C ARG A 62 5.84 -19.10 2.63
N PHE A 63 6.82 -19.48 1.83
CA PHE A 63 8.01 -18.66 1.60
C PHE A 63 7.69 -17.32 0.91
N VAL A 64 6.85 -17.34 -0.12
CA VAL A 64 6.44 -16.13 -0.84
C VAL A 64 5.61 -15.24 0.06
N HIS A 65 4.65 -15.81 0.81
CA HIS A 65 3.88 -15.08 1.81
C HIS A 65 4.80 -14.35 2.81
N ASN A 66 5.73 -15.08 3.44
CA ASN A 66 6.64 -14.49 4.42
C ASN A 66 7.56 -13.43 3.82
N ALA A 67 8.01 -13.61 2.57
CA ALA A 67 8.82 -12.62 1.87
C ALA A 67 8.01 -11.33 1.62
N LEU A 68 6.77 -11.44 1.15
CA LEU A 68 5.89 -10.29 0.93
C LEU A 68 5.56 -9.57 2.24
N ASP A 69 5.30 -10.32 3.30
CA ASP A 69 5.02 -9.78 4.63
C ASP A 69 6.24 -9.04 5.19
N THR A 70 7.43 -9.62 5.07
CA THR A 70 8.71 -8.98 5.47
C THR A 70 8.97 -7.70 4.68
N VAL A 71 8.71 -7.70 3.36
CA VAL A 71 8.86 -6.51 2.52
C VAL A 71 7.87 -5.42 2.94
N ARG A 72 6.61 -5.80 3.19
CA ARG A 72 5.57 -4.88 3.67
C ARG A 72 5.99 -4.21 4.98
N GLU A 73 6.32 -4.99 6.00
CA GLU A 73 6.66 -4.46 7.33
C GLU A 73 7.86 -3.52 7.30
N ASN A 74 8.94 -3.92 6.62
CA ASN A 74 10.12 -3.08 6.48
C ASN A 74 9.85 -1.81 5.66
N SER A 75 9.02 -1.91 4.62
CA SER A 75 8.64 -0.75 3.80
C SER A 75 7.80 0.24 4.61
N ILE A 76 6.83 -0.22 5.39
CA ILE A 76 6.01 0.64 6.26
C ILE A 76 6.89 1.29 7.31
N ALA A 77 7.73 0.52 8.00
CA ALA A 77 8.63 1.03 9.02
C ALA A 77 9.53 2.15 8.47
N ARG A 78 10.15 1.93 7.31
CA ARG A 78 11.02 2.92 6.67
C ARG A 78 10.26 4.14 6.17
N ALA A 79 9.08 3.96 5.59
CA ALA A 79 8.31 5.06 5.02
C ALA A 79 7.62 5.92 6.09
N ALA A 80 7.40 5.37 7.28
CA ALA A 80 6.91 6.08 8.45
C ALA A 80 8.01 6.84 9.22
N GLU A 81 9.29 6.68 8.85
CA GLU A 81 10.39 7.45 9.44
C GLU A 81 10.16 8.95 9.23
N GLY A 82 10.20 9.73 10.31
CA GLY A 82 10.02 11.18 10.28
C GLY A 82 8.56 11.66 10.25
N ILE A 83 7.58 10.76 10.29
CA ILE A 83 6.19 11.14 10.53
C ILE A 83 5.99 11.38 12.02
N GLU A 84 5.65 12.61 12.39
CA GLU A 84 5.37 12.99 13.77
C GLU A 84 3.87 12.89 14.05
N ALA A 85 3.51 12.12 15.08
CA ALA A 85 2.13 12.04 15.53
C ALA A 85 1.73 13.33 16.25
N PRO A 86 0.51 13.84 16.03
CA PRO A 86 -0.02 14.97 16.78
C PRO A 86 0.02 14.69 18.30
N GLY A 87 0.35 15.72 19.08
CA GLY A 87 0.44 15.60 20.54
C GLY A 87 -0.92 15.39 21.24
N ASP A 88 -2.02 15.58 20.51
CA ASP A 88 -3.41 15.47 20.94
C ASP A 88 -4.11 14.20 20.43
N LEU A 89 -3.34 13.16 20.06
CA LEU A 89 -3.88 11.92 19.49
C LEU A 89 -4.89 11.20 20.40
N ASP A 90 -4.81 11.39 21.72
CA ASP A 90 -5.75 10.80 22.68
C ASP A 90 -6.92 11.76 23.04
N SER A 91 -7.12 12.83 22.26
CA SER A 91 -8.22 13.77 22.53
C SER A 91 -9.58 13.12 22.25
N PRO A 92 -10.61 13.42 23.08
CA PRO A 92 -11.95 12.86 22.89
C PRO A 92 -12.57 13.16 21.53
N GLU A 93 -12.25 14.32 20.96
CA GLU A 93 -12.76 14.78 19.67
C GLU A 93 -12.21 13.95 18.51
N ARG A 94 -10.89 13.75 18.44
CA ARG A 94 -10.27 12.86 17.44
C ARG A 94 -10.78 11.43 17.54
N ILE A 95 -10.94 10.92 18.76
CA ILE A 95 -11.45 9.56 19.00
C ILE A 95 -12.89 9.43 18.51
N ALA A 96 -13.74 10.45 18.74
CA ALA A 96 -15.13 10.44 18.31
C ALA A 96 -15.26 10.50 16.77
N THR A 97 -14.54 11.42 16.12
CA THR A 97 -14.46 11.50 14.65
C THR A 97 -13.92 10.20 14.05
N GLY A 98 -12.83 9.68 14.60
CA GLY A 98 -12.24 8.41 14.18
C GLY A 98 -13.17 7.20 14.34
N ALA A 99 -14.03 7.20 15.36
CA ALA A 99 -15.02 6.13 15.55
C ALA A 99 -16.04 6.08 14.41
N GLY A 100 -16.51 7.24 13.93
CA GLY A 100 -17.41 7.35 12.79
C GLY A 100 -16.76 6.82 11.52
N LEU A 101 -15.59 7.38 11.17
CA LEU A 101 -14.82 6.97 9.99
C LEU A 101 -14.47 5.48 10.00
N TYR A 102 -14.04 4.95 11.14
CA TYR A 102 -13.73 3.51 11.27
C TYR A 102 -14.95 2.64 10.98
N THR A 103 -16.11 3.04 11.51
CA THR A 103 -17.36 2.29 11.36
C THR A 103 -17.74 2.14 9.90
N GLU A 104 -17.62 3.21 9.12
CA GLU A 104 -18.05 3.24 7.73
C GLU A 104 -17.02 2.58 6.80
N MET A 105 -15.73 2.74 7.10
CA MET A 105 -14.66 2.46 6.12
C MET A 105 -13.81 1.25 6.46
N CYS A 106 -13.73 0.87 7.74
CA CYS A 106 -12.76 -0.12 8.21
C CYS A 106 -13.43 -1.39 8.74
N THR A 107 -14.60 -1.29 9.39
CA THR A 107 -15.27 -2.43 10.05
C THR A 107 -15.60 -3.57 9.11
N GLY A 108 -15.93 -3.27 7.85
CA GLY A 108 -16.26 -4.30 6.85
C GLY A 108 -15.13 -5.32 6.65
N CYS A 109 -13.86 -4.89 6.80
CA CYS A 109 -12.69 -5.75 6.65
C CYS A 109 -12.06 -6.13 8.00
N HIS A 110 -11.87 -5.15 8.90
CA HIS A 110 -11.11 -5.31 10.15
C HIS A 110 -11.97 -5.67 11.36
N LEU A 111 -13.29 -5.70 11.19
CA LEU A 111 -14.28 -5.93 12.25
C LEU A 111 -14.17 -4.91 13.39
N GLY A 112 -14.92 -5.12 14.46
CA GLY A 112 -14.88 -4.32 15.68
C GLY A 112 -15.10 -5.25 16.88
N PRO A 113 -14.85 -4.77 18.11
CA PRO A 113 -15.08 -5.55 19.31
C PRO A 113 -16.47 -6.21 19.34
N GLY A 114 -16.49 -7.54 19.39
CA GLY A 114 -17.73 -8.33 19.45
C GLY A 114 -18.52 -8.43 18.15
N LEU A 115 -17.98 -7.95 17.02
CA LEU A 115 -18.56 -8.20 15.70
C LEU A 115 -18.16 -9.58 15.19
N GLU A 116 -19.14 -10.29 14.64
CA GLU A 116 -18.91 -11.55 13.92
C GLU A 116 -18.20 -11.29 12.59
N ALA A 117 -17.56 -12.32 12.05
CA ALA A 117 -16.92 -12.24 10.74
C ALA A 117 -17.94 -11.83 9.66
N SER A 118 -17.59 -10.79 8.90
CA SER A 118 -18.37 -10.34 7.74
C SER A 118 -18.01 -11.18 6.50
N GLU A 119 -18.94 -11.29 5.55
CA GLU A 119 -18.71 -11.92 4.24
C GLU A 119 -17.46 -11.34 3.55
N MET A 120 -17.24 -10.03 3.69
CA MET A 120 -16.05 -9.36 3.15
C MET A 120 -14.78 -9.82 3.86
N SER A 121 -14.74 -9.78 5.19
CA SER A 121 -13.56 -10.16 5.99
C SER A 121 -13.10 -11.59 5.72
N GLN A 122 -14.03 -12.51 5.44
CA GLN A 122 -13.75 -13.91 5.14
C GLN A 122 -13.13 -14.12 3.74
N GLY A 123 -13.40 -13.22 2.79
CA GLY A 123 -12.91 -13.31 1.41
C GLY A 123 -11.56 -12.63 1.17
N LEU A 124 -10.97 -11.99 2.17
CA LEU A 124 -9.74 -11.21 2.00
C LEU A 124 -8.49 -12.08 1.96
N TYR A 125 -7.65 -11.83 0.96
CA TYR A 125 -6.28 -12.33 0.94
C TYR A 125 -5.26 -11.21 0.68
N PRO A 126 -4.26 -11.04 1.56
CA PRO A 126 -4.19 -11.68 2.89
C PRO A 126 -5.37 -11.25 3.79
N PRO A 127 -5.69 -12.03 4.83
CA PRO A 127 -6.76 -11.65 5.76
C PRO A 127 -6.42 -10.32 6.43
N ALA A 128 -7.43 -9.47 6.62
CA ALA A 128 -7.28 -8.26 7.40
C ALA A 128 -7.10 -8.62 8.89
N PRO A 129 -6.15 -7.99 9.61
CA PRO A 129 -6.01 -8.21 11.04
C PRO A 129 -7.22 -7.64 11.78
N GLU A 130 -7.73 -8.39 12.76
CA GLU A 130 -8.74 -7.89 13.68
C GLU A 130 -8.08 -6.93 14.68
N LEU A 131 -8.34 -5.62 14.53
CA LEU A 131 -7.60 -4.56 15.23
C LEU A 131 -7.96 -4.43 16.73
N SER A 132 -9.06 -5.03 17.17
CA SER A 132 -9.47 -5.14 18.57
C SER A 132 -8.68 -6.21 19.35
N VAL A 133 -8.19 -7.24 18.64
CA VAL A 133 -7.49 -8.40 19.22
C VAL A 133 -5.99 -8.32 18.96
N ALA A 134 -5.62 -7.90 17.76
CA ALA A 134 -4.25 -7.54 17.44
C ALA A 134 -3.87 -6.35 18.32
N GLY A 135 -2.92 -6.55 19.24
CA GLY A 135 -2.42 -5.46 20.08
C GLY A 135 -1.82 -4.33 19.23
N ARG A 136 -1.22 -3.33 19.89
CA ARG A 136 -0.55 -2.20 19.19
C ARG A 136 0.75 -2.63 18.50
N ALA A 137 0.64 -3.43 17.42
CA ALA A 137 1.76 -3.97 16.67
C ALA A 137 2.54 -2.86 15.92
N HIS A 138 1.84 -1.79 15.52
CA HIS A 138 2.41 -0.66 14.78
C HIS A 138 2.43 0.63 15.62
N THR A 139 3.42 1.49 15.38
CA THR A 139 3.46 2.85 15.92
C THR A 139 2.37 3.73 15.29
N PRO A 140 1.97 4.86 15.91
CA PRO A 140 1.01 5.79 15.30
C PRO A 140 1.42 6.22 13.88
N ALA A 141 2.71 6.51 13.66
CA ALA A 141 3.26 6.87 12.37
C ALA A 141 3.09 5.76 11.31
N GLN A 142 3.33 4.51 11.69
CA GLN A 142 3.12 3.36 10.79
C GLN A 142 1.64 3.16 10.47
N GLN A 143 0.76 3.32 11.46
CA GLN A 143 -0.70 3.24 11.26
C GLN A 143 -1.19 4.34 10.31
N PHE A 144 -0.76 5.58 10.55
CA PHE A 144 -1.04 6.72 9.69
C PHE A 144 -0.60 6.45 8.24
N TRP A 145 0.64 6.00 8.06
CA TRP A 145 1.16 5.70 6.72
C TRP A 145 0.35 4.61 6.01
N ALA A 146 0.02 3.52 6.73
CA ALA A 146 -0.76 2.41 6.18
C ALA A 146 -2.19 2.85 5.80
N ILE A 147 -2.87 3.64 6.64
CA ILE A 147 -4.22 4.15 6.35
C ILE A 147 -4.17 5.14 5.17
N LYS A 148 -3.20 6.06 5.16
CA LYS A 148 -3.03 7.06 4.10
C LYS A 148 -2.76 6.43 2.74
N HIS A 149 -1.89 5.44 2.68
CA HIS A 149 -1.39 4.88 1.42
C HIS A 149 -1.98 3.52 1.04
N GLY A 150 -2.70 2.88 1.94
CA GLY A 150 -3.15 1.50 1.77
C GLY A 150 -1.98 0.53 1.70
N ILE A 151 -2.30 -0.72 1.38
CA ILE A 151 -1.29 -1.79 1.27
C ILE A 151 -1.43 -2.47 -0.08
N LYS A 152 -0.39 -2.35 -0.91
CA LYS A 152 -0.34 -3.04 -2.21
C LYS A 152 -0.45 -4.56 -2.02
N LEU A 153 -1.06 -5.21 -3.01
CA LEU A 153 -1.32 -6.65 -3.01
C LEU A 153 -2.17 -7.07 -1.79
N SER A 154 -3.12 -6.20 -1.43
CA SER A 154 -4.19 -6.46 -0.48
C SER A 154 -5.42 -5.66 -0.92
N ALA A 155 -6.54 -5.83 -0.22
CA ALA A 155 -7.74 -5.01 -0.41
C ALA A 155 -7.70 -3.67 0.34
N MET A 156 -6.66 -3.38 1.13
CA MET A 156 -6.58 -2.15 1.92
C MET A 156 -6.36 -0.92 1.01
N PRO A 157 -7.35 -0.02 0.87
CA PRO A 157 -7.28 1.11 -0.06
C PRO A 157 -6.44 2.27 0.50
N ALA A 158 -6.05 3.20 -0.38
CA ALA A 158 -5.28 4.39 -0.03
C ALA A 158 -6.21 5.56 0.32
N TRP A 159 -6.53 5.72 1.61
CA TRP A 159 -7.51 6.72 2.06
C TRP A 159 -7.04 8.16 1.91
N GLY A 160 -5.73 8.42 1.83
CA GLY A 160 -5.18 9.75 1.57
C GLY A 160 -5.50 10.31 0.18
N LYS A 161 -6.17 9.55 -0.68
CA LYS A 161 -6.75 10.07 -1.93
C LYS A 161 -8.07 10.80 -1.71
N THR A 162 -8.77 10.50 -0.64
CA THR A 162 -10.12 11.03 -0.36
C THR A 162 -10.20 11.79 0.96
N HIS A 163 -9.34 11.50 1.94
CA HIS A 163 -9.38 12.09 3.28
C HIS A 163 -8.10 12.88 3.56
N SER A 164 -8.22 13.95 4.37
CA SER A 164 -7.09 14.76 4.80
C SER A 164 -6.23 14.02 5.83
N ASP A 165 -5.02 14.54 6.08
CA ASP A 165 -4.13 13.97 7.08
C ASP A 165 -4.75 14.07 8.49
N GLU A 166 -5.54 15.12 8.77
CA GLU A 166 -6.25 15.29 10.03
C GLU A 166 -7.26 14.16 10.27
N LEU A 167 -8.12 13.86 9.30
CA LEU A 167 -9.08 12.75 9.42
C LEU A 167 -8.38 11.39 9.50
N ILE A 168 -7.23 11.22 8.84
CA ILE A 168 -6.43 10.01 8.97
C ILE A 168 -5.85 9.88 10.37
N TRP A 169 -5.39 10.98 10.99
CA TRP A 169 -4.97 10.96 12.39
C TRP A 169 -6.11 10.67 13.35
N ASP A 170 -7.34 11.09 13.03
CA ASP A 170 -8.54 10.75 13.82
C ASP A 170 -8.84 9.25 13.75
N MET A 171 -8.73 8.64 12.56
CA MET A 171 -8.81 7.18 12.42
C MET A 171 -7.72 6.48 13.24
N VAL A 172 -6.46 6.96 13.21
CA VAL A 172 -5.38 6.42 14.05
C VAL A 172 -5.71 6.56 15.54
N ALA A 173 -6.25 7.70 15.97
CA ALA A 173 -6.64 7.92 17.35
C ALA A 173 -7.63 6.85 17.83
N PHE A 174 -8.66 6.56 17.04
CA PHE A 174 -9.66 5.55 17.36
C PHE A 174 -9.11 4.11 17.28
N VAL A 175 -8.37 3.75 16.22
CA VAL A 175 -7.77 2.42 16.06
C VAL A 175 -6.92 2.03 17.28
N ARG A 176 -6.24 3.01 17.89
CA ARG A 176 -5.42 2.80 19.09
C ARG A 176 -6.20 2.52 20.38
N GLN A 177 -7.50 2.84 20.39
CA GLN A 177 -8.41 2.53 21.50
C GLN A 177 -9.04 1.15 21.37
N LEU A 178 -9.07 0.55 20.18
CA LEU A 178 -9.70 -0.76 19.94
C LEU A 178 -9.11 -1.90 20.79
N PRO A 179 -7.76 -2.03 20.95
CA PRO A 179 -7.22 -3.10 21.78
C PRO A 179 -7.71 -3.01 23.22
N GLY A 180 -8.47 -4.03 23.66
CA GLY A 180 -9.03 -4.10 25.01
C GLY A 180 -10.36 -3.37 25.20
N MET A 181 -10.94 -2.81 24.14
CA MET A 181 -12.30 -2.25 24.17
C MET A 181 -13.34 -3.38 24.23
N THR A 182 -14.33 -3.24 25.11
CA THR A 182 -15.48 -4.15 25.18
C THR A 182 -16.50 -3.85 24.07
N PRO A 183 -17.34 -4.82 23.67
CA PRO A 183 -18.42 -4.58 22.70
C PRO A 183 -19.33 -3.42 23.12
N GLU A 184 -19.62 -3.27 24.42
CA GLU A 184 -20.44 -2.19 24.96
C GLU A 184 -19.76 -0.82 24.82
N GLN A 185 -18.45 -0.74 25.12
CA GLN A 185 -17.68 0.50 24.92
C GLN A 185 -17.60 0.88 23.45
N TYR A 186 -17.43 -0.10 22.57
CA TYR A 186 -17.40 0.10 21.12
C TYR A 186 -18.74 0.65 20.62
N ALA A 187 -19.86 0.04 21.00
CA ALA A 187 -21.19 0.52 20.65
C ALA A 187 -21.44 1.96 21.13
N VAL A 188 -20.99 2.31 22.33
CA VAL A 188 -21.09 3.68 22.86
C VAL A 188 -20.21 4.66 22.07
N ALA A 189 -19.01 4.26 21.66
CA ALA A 189 -18.12 5.11 20.90
C ALA A 189 -18.71 5.44 19.51
N ILE A 190 -19.25 4.44 18.82
CA ILE A 190 -19.90 4.62 17.52
C ILE A 190 -21.15 5.50 17.66
N ALA A 191 -21.99 5.25 18.66
CA ALA A 191 -23.21 6.02 18.86
C ALA A 191 -22.96 7.51 19.22
N ARG A 192 -21.73 7.85 19.65
CA ARG A 192 -21.30 9.21 19.97
C ARG A 192 -20.50 9.87 18.86
N ALA A 193 -20.14 9.13 17.82
CA ALA A 193 -19.47 9.71 16.67
C ALA A 193 -20.35 10.82 16.08
N PRO A 194 -19.75 11.91 15.55
CA PRO A 194 -20.49 12.88 14.75
C PRO A 194 -21.25 12.12 13.65
N ALA A 195 -22.52 12.47 13.44
CA ALA A 195 -23.31 11.83 12.40
C ALA A 195 -22.90 12.34 11.01
N GLU A 196 -22.97 11.45 10.02
CA GLU A 196 -22.77 11.67 8.58
C GLU A 196 -21.30 11.83 8.14
N HIS A 197 -20.75 10.79 7.50
CA HIS A 197 -19.52 10.86 6.68
C HIS A 197 -19.46 12.13 5.85
N ASP A 198 -20.57 12.43 5.18
CA ASP A 198 -20.71 13.53 4.22
C ASP A 198 -20.44 14.89 4.88
N GLU A 199 -20.92 15.13 6.11
CA GLU A 199 -20.68 16.38 6.84
C GLU A 199 -19.19 16.55 7.19
N MET A 200 -18.50 15.46 7.55
CA MET A 200 -17.06 15.50 7.82
C MET A 200 -16.24 15.79 6.55
N MET A 201 -16.71 15.30 5.40
CA MET A 201 -16.06 15.50 4.10
C MET A 201 -16.33 16.90 3.52
N GLU A 202 -17.51 17.47 3.77
CA GLU A 202 -17.83 18.85 3.38
C GLU A 202 -16.92 19.87 4.09
N GLY A 203 -16.67 19.69 5.40
CA GLY A 203 -15.76 20.54 6.16
C GLY A 203 -14.31 20.54 5.63
N MET A 204 -13.86 19.45 5.00
CA MET A 204 -12.56 19.42 4.32
C MET A 204 -12.51 20.34 3.10
N SER A 205 -13.58 20.35 2.28
CA SER A 205 -13.70 21.18 1.07
C SER A 205 -13.61 22.67 1.41
N GLU A 206 -14.27 23.07 2.51
CA GLU A 206 -14.25 24.45 3.00
C GLU A 206 -12.87 24.87 3.54
N SER A 207 -12.17 23.97 4.25
CA SER A 207 -10.84 24.25 4.78
C SER A 207 -9.76 24.35 3.70
N ALA A 208 -9.86 23.54 2.63
CA ALA A 208 -8.96 23.59 1.48
C ALA A 208 -9.14 24.89 0.66
N GLY A 209 -10.36 25.44 0.62
CA GLY A 209 -10.67 26.72 -0.05
C GLY A 209 -10.07 27.96 0.62
N ALA A 210 -9.64 27.88 1.88
CA ALA A 210 -9.03 29.00 2.61
C ALA A 210 -7.51 29.14 2.38
N ALA A 211 -6.85 28.13 1.81
CA ALA A 211 -5.40 28.12 1.62
C ALA A 211 -4.93 28.66 0.25
N ASP A 212 -5.84 28.96 -0.69
CA ASP A 212 -5.49 29.24 -2.09
C ASP A 212 -5.67 30.72 -2.47
N HIS A 213 -4.92 31.59 -1.79
CA HIS A 213 -4.64 32.94 -2.25
C HIS A 213 -3.15 33.18 -2.11
N HIS A 214 -2.33 32.66 -3.03
CA HIS A 214 -1.05 33.27 -3.49
C HIS A 214 -0.33 32.32 -4.46
N VAL A 215 -0.73 32.28 -5.74
CA VAL A 215 0.22 32.03 -6.83
C VAL A 215 -0.13 32.91 -8.02
N GLU A 216 0.84 33.72 -8.43
CA GLU A 216 0.77 34.67 -9.52
C GLU A 216 0.53 34.01 -10.88
N ARG A 217 -0.35 34.68 -11.65
CA ARG A 217 -0.74 34.32 -13.00
C ARG A 217 0.34 34.70 -14.01
N SER A 218 0.98 33.69 -14.58
CA SER A 218 1.54 33.70 -15.94
C SER A 218 1.32 32.28 -16.49
N GLY A 219 0.64 32.00 -17.60
CA GLY A 219 0.37 32.78 -18.79
C GLY A 219 0.84 31.94 -19.97
N ASP A 220 0.06 30.93 -20.38
CA ASP A 220 -0.17 30.61 -21.81
C ASP A 220 -1.27 29.55 -21.93
N ALA A 221 -2.32 29.89 -22.65
CA ALA A 221 -3.44 29.02 -22.98
C ALA A 221 -3.20 28.46 -24.38
N ARG A 222 -3.36 27.14 -24.54
CA ARG A 222 -3.64 26.54 -25.84
C ARG A 222 -4.89 25.70 -25.76
N GLU A 223 -5.97 26.37 -26.15
CA GLU A 223 -7.21 25.86 -26.75
C GLU A 223 -7.02 24.52 -27.49
N MET A 224 -7.89 23.55 -27.20
CA MET A 224 -8.32 22.57 -28.20
C MET A 224 -9.84 22.53 -28.17
N GLU A 225 -10.42 22.93 -29.29
CA GLU A 225 -11.84 23.14 -29.54
C GLU A 225 -12.61 21.81 -29.66
N ASP A 226 -13.85 21.84 -29.19
CA ASP A 226 -14.85 20.76 -29.20
C ASP A 226 -15.77 20.93 -30.44
N PRO A 227 -16.13 19.87 -31.20
CA PRO A 227 -17.06 20.01 -32.33
C PRO A 227 -18.55 19.97 -31.89
N PRO A 228 -19.46 20.64 -32.62
CA PRO A 228 -20.77 21.01 -32.08
C PRO A 228 -21.85 19.94 -32.24
N GLY A 229 -22.61 19.75 -31.16
CA GLY A 229 -24.07 19.91 -31.10
C GLY A 229 -24.98 18.98 -31.92
N LYS A 230 -25.80 18.20 -31.20
CA LYS A 230 -27.24 18.10 -31.51
C LYS A 230 -28.07 18.21 -30.23
N ALA A 231 -29.02 19.14 -30.28
CA ALA A 231 -29.94 19.51 -29.23
C ALA A 231 -31.19 18.62 -29.21
N GLY A 232 -31.83 18.58 -28.02
CA GLY A 232 -33.27 18.35 -27.88
C GLY A 232 -33.64 17.01 -27.23
N GLU A 233 -33.99 17.02 -25.95
CA GLU A 233 -35.39 17.00 -25.51
C GLU A 233 -35.43 16.98 -23.97
N SER A 234 -36.10 17.97 -23.40
CA SER A 234 -36.40 18.12 -21.98
C SER A 234 -37.56 17.24 -21.55
N ALA A 235 -37.46 16.55 -20.41
CA ALA A 235 -38.64 16.16 -19.65
C ALA A 235 -38.32 16.01 -18.15
N HIS A 236 -38.73 17.01 -17.38
CA HIS A 236 -39.07 16.87 -15.96
C HIS A 236 -40.22 15.87 -15.81
N VAL A 237 -40.13 14.94 -14.86
CA VAL A 237 -41.31 14.29 -14.26
C VAL A 237 -41.10 14.12 -12.77
N ASP A 238 -41.98 14.77 -12.02
CA ASP A 238 -42.13 14.75 -10.57
C ASP A 238 -42.52 13.37 -10.01
N ALA A 239 -42.13 13.13 -8.76
CA ALA A 239 -42.67 12.08 -7.91
C ALA A 239 -44.12 12.39 -7.50
N PRO A 240 -44.94 11.35 -7.23
CA PRO A 240 -45.46 11.21 -5.86
C PRO A 240 -45.60 9.76 -5.38
N GLY A 241 -45.47 9.53 -4.06
CA GLY A 241 -45.87 8.27 -3.37
C GLY A 241 -47.41 8.14 -3.22
N PRO A 242 -47.97 7.29 -2.33
CA PRO A 242 -47.34 6.39 -1.36
C PRO A 242 -47.83 4.91 -1.42
N ALA A 243 -47.30 4.11 -0.49
CA ALA A 243 -47.57 2.73 -0.07
C ALA A 243 -48.93 2.08 -0.41
N HIS A 244 -48.90 0.78 -0.75
CA HIS A 244 -49.84 -0.23 -0.24
C HIS A 244 -49.19 -1.62 -0.12
N THR A 245 -49.57 -2.27 0.98
CA THR A 245 -49.27 -3.63 1.45
C THR A 245 -49.81 -4.74 0.56
N HIS A 246 -49.09 -5.86 0.49
CA HIS A 246 -49.61 -7.22 0.67
C HIS A 246 -48.49 -8.15 1.13
#